data_AF-A0A931ZGS3-F1
#
_entry.id   AF-A0A931ZGS3-F1
#
_cell.length_a   1.000
_cell.length_b   1.000
_cell.length_c   1.000
_cell.angle_alpha   90.00
_cell.angle_beta   90.00
_cell.angle_gamma   90.00
#
_symmetry.space_group_name_H-M   'P 1'
#
loop_
_entity.id
_entity.type
_entity.pdbx_description
1 polymer ?
#
loop_
_entity_poly.entity_id
_entity_poly.type
_entity_poly.pdbx_seq_one_letter_code
_entity_poly.pdbx_strand_id
1 'polypeptide(L)'
;MNLHRSKQRGFTLLELLVVVAIIAILAAVIVANLNSARSKANDAKVKQDLNGVDQALAVATADPSVLGSAPLNALNNGGGVLVDIDTETALTVNGYLKTFPIPPSGITQYNYRSNYSNGIFGYVLWGTLSTKTGANNDCWVINTGNAFQSNGCLAADTTGVTLP
;
A
#
# COMPACT_ATOMS: atom_id res chain seq x y z
N MET A 1 78.37 -4.43 -1.78
CA MET A 1 77.08 -3.70 -1.85
C MET A 1 76.10 -4.41 -0.93
N ASN A 2 75.73 -3.79 0.20
CA ASN A 2 74.80 -4.38 1.17
C ASN A 2 73.35 -4.13 0.71
N LEU A 3 72.63 -5.20 0.33
CA LEU A 3 71.20 -5.15 0.00
C LEU A 3 70.37 -5.20 1.28
N HIS A 4 69.76 -4.06 1.64
CA HIS A 4 68.71 -4.01 2.65
C HIS A 4 67.44 -4.68 2.11
N ARG A 5 67.21 -5.94 2.51
CA ARG A 5 65.96 -6.65 2.20
C ARG A 5 64.85 -6.14 3.13
N SER A 6 63.84 -5.47 2.57
CA SER A 6 62.65 -5.10 3.33
C SER A 6 61.88 -6.38 3.70
N LYS A 7 61.56 -6.55 4.99
CA LYS A 7 60.71 -7.65 5.44
C LYS A 7 59.28 -7.37 4.98
N GLN A 8 58.80 -8.07 3.95
CA GLN A 8 57.38 -8.09 3.63
C GLN A 8 56.62 -8.77 4.77
N ARG A 9 55.71 -8.04 5.40
CA ARG A 9 54.79 -8.58 6.42
C ARG A 9 53.65 -9.27 5.69
N GLY A 10 53.51 -10.58 5.88
CA GLY A 10 52.37 -11.35 5.39
C GLY A 10 51.14 -11.14 6.27
N PHE A 11 49.95 -11.18 5.67
CA PHE A 11 48.68 -11.19 6.38
C PHE A 11 48.57 -12.48 7.19
N THR A 12 48.26 -12.39 8.49
CA THR A 12 48.03 -13.59 9.28
C THR A 12 46.62 -14.13 9.00
N LEU A 13 46.47 -15.46 9.00
CA LEU A 13 45.13 -16.09 8.88
C LEU A 13 44.20 -15.65 10.02
N LEU A 14 44.77 -15.33 11.18
CA LEU A 14 44.05 -14.87 12.36
C LEU A 14 43.49 -13.45 12.16
N GLU A 15 44.24 -12.54 11.54
CA GLU A 15 43.74 -11.21 11.20
C GLU A 15 42.54 -11.28 10.27
N LEU A 16 42.56 -12.16 9.27
CA LEU A 16 41.43 -12.33 8.36
C LEU A 16 40.24 -13.01 9.05
N LEU A 17 40.49 -13.97 9.95
CA LEU A 17 39.44 -14.68 10.69
C LEU A 17 38.66 -13.75 11.63
N VAL A 18 39.34 -12.87 12.36
CA VAL A 18 38.66 -11.92 13.26
C VAL A 18 37.82 -10.91 12.47
N VAL A 19 38.29 -10.48 11.29
CA VAL A 19 37.55 -9.54 10.44
C VAL A 19 36.23 -10.12 9.96
N VAL A 20 36.24 -11.35 9.43
CA VAL A 20 35.00 -11.99 8.96
C VAL A 20 34.04 -12.29 10.13
N ALA A 21 34.56 -12.57 11.33
CA ALA A 21 33.75 -12.75 12.52
C ALA A 21 33.01 -11.47 12.93
N ILE A 22 33.70 -10.31 12.92
CA ILE A 22 33.08 -9.02 13.24
C ILE A 22 32.04 -8.63 12.16
N ILE A 23 32.36 -8.81 10.88
CA ILE A 23 31.43 -8.54 9.78
C ILE A 23 30.17 -9.40 9.92
N ALA A 24 30.29 -10.68 10.31
CA ALA A 24 29.15 -11.56 10.52
C ALA A 24 28.21 -11.06 11.64
N ILE A 25 28.76 -10.57 12.75
CA ILE A 25 27.96 -10.01 13.85
C ILE A 25 27.23 -8.74 13.42
N LEU A 26 27.93 -7.83 12.74
CA LEU A 26 27.33 -6.57 12.25
C LEU A 26 26.23 -6.85 11.20
N ALA A 27 26.47 -7.79 10.29
CA ALA A 27 25.50 -8.18 9.27
C ALA A 27 24.21 -8.75 9.89
N ALA A 28 24.32 -9.58 10.94
CA ALA A 28 23.15 -10.16 11.61
C ALA A 28 22.20 -9.09 12.17
N VAL A 29 22.73 -8.05 12.83
CA VAL A 29 21.93 -6.95 13.39
C VAL A 29 21.26 -6.13 12.28
N ILE A 30 21.97 -5.89 11.17
CA ILE A 30 21.44 -5.14 10.03
C ILE A 30 20.24 -5.88 9.41
N VAL A 31 20.34 -7.20 9.22
CA VAL A 31 19.27 -7.99 8.61
C VAL A 31 18.00 -7.98 9.46
N ALA A 32 18.12 -8.07 10.80
CA ALA A 32 16.98 -7.99 11.70
C ALA A 32 16.24 -6.63 11.56
N ASN A 33 16.97 -5.53 11.48
CA ASN A 33 16.41 -4.19 11.33
C ASN A 33 15.84 -3.92 9.93
N LEU A 34 16.42 -4.53 8.90
CA LEU A 34 16.02 -4.32 7.51
C LEU A 34 14.59 -4.81 7.24
N ASN A 35 14.16 -5.92 7.85
CA ASN A 35 12.81 -6.45 7.68
C ASN A 35 11.74 -5.47 8.19
N SER A 36 11.94 -4.90 9.38
CA SER A 36 11.03 -3.89 9.93
C SER A 36 11.05 -2.59 9.11
N ALA A 37 12.21 -2.16 8.63
CA ALA A 37 12.33 -0.99 7.77
C ALA A 37 11.58 -1.16 6.43
N ARG A 38 11.70 -2.33 5.80
CA ARG A 38 10.96 -2.69 4.58
C ARG A 38 9.45 -2.68 4.79
N SER A 39 8.97 -3.27 5.89
CA SER A 39 7.54 -3.29 6.22
C SER A 39 6.98 -1.86 6.38
N LYS A 40 7.69 -0.99 7.12
CA LYS A 40 7.31 0.43 7.26
C LYS A 40 7.33 1.18 5.93
N ALA A 41 8.30 0.91 5.06
CA ALA A 41 8.36 1.52 3.74
C ALA A 41 7.19 1.10 2.84
N ASN A 42 6.80 -0.17 2.90
CA ASN A 42 5.62 -0.68 2.20
C ASN A 42 4.34 0.00 2.70
N ASP A 43 4.19 0.15 4.01
CA ASP A 43 3.04 0.85 4.61
C ASP A 43 2.96 2.31 4.19
N ALA A 44 4.10 3.01 4.15
CA ALA A 44 4.16 4.38 3.66
C ALA A 44 3.74 4.48 2.19
N LYS A 45 4.19 3.53 1.36
CA LYS A 45 3.80 3.45 -0.05
C LYS A 45 2.30 3.24 -0.22
N VAL A 46 1.69 2.33 0.55
CA VAL A 46 0.24 2.10 0.54
C VAL A 46 -0.54 3.37 0.82
N LYS A 47 -0.14 4.11 1.86
CA LYS A 47 -0.80 5.38 2.22
C LYS A 47 -0.67 6.41 1.11
N GLN A 48 0.53 6.54 0.53
CA GLN A 48 0.78 7.46 -0.57
C GLN A 48 -0.05 7.12 -1.81
N ASP A 49 -0.08 5.84 -2.20
CA ASP A 49 -0.81 5.37 -3.37
C ASP A 49 -2.32 5.62 -3.19
N LEU A 50 -2.89 5.26 -2.03
CA LEU A 50 -4.30 5.51 -1.73
C LEU A 50 -4.65 6.99 -1.72
N ASN A 51 -3.79 7.86 -1.20
CA ASN A 51 -4.00 9.31 -1.25
C ASN A 51 -3.97 9.85 -2.70
N GLY A 52 -3.13 9.29 -3.56
CA GLY A 52 -3.10 9.66 -4.98
C GLY A 52 -4.39 9.28 -5.69
N VAL A 53 -4.93 8.10 -5.38
CA VAL A 53 -6.21 7.63 -5.92
C VAL A 53 -7.37 8.46 -5.36
N ASP A 54 -7.35 8.81 -4.07
CA ASP A 54 -8.33 9.70 -3.44
C ASP A 54 -8.42 11.06 -4.13
N GLN A 55 -7.28 11.69 -4.43
CA GLN A 55 -7.25 12.95 -5.18
C GLN A 55 -7.83 12.80 -6.59
N ALA A 56 -7.50 11.71 -7.29
CA ALA A 56 -8.05 11.44 -8.61
C ALA A 56 -9.58 11.25 -8.55
N LEU A 57 -10.09 10.57 -7.52
CA LEU A 57 -11.52 10.42 -7.28
C LEU A 57 -12.21 11.75 -6.97
N ALA A 58 -11.63 12.56 -6.08
CA ALA A 58 -12.20 13.85 -5.72
C ALA A 58 -12.42 14.72 -6.97
N VAL A 59 -11.47 14.72 -7.90
CA VAL A 59 -11.62 15.42 -9.20
C VAL A 59 -12.63 14.71 -10.09
N ALA A 60 -12.54 13.39 -10.26
CA ALA A 60 -13.45 12.63 -11.11
C ALA A 60 -14.93 12.75 -10.71
N THR A 61 -15.21 12.96 -9.42
CA THR A 61 -16.58 13.14 -8.92
C THR A 61 -17.17 14.51 -9.20
N ALA A 62 -16.33 15.51 -9.55
CA ALA A 62 -16.79 16.79 -10.03
C ALA A 62 -17.26 16.75 -11.49
N ASP A 63 -16.88 15.70 -12.23
CA ASP A 63 -17.17 15.57 -13.66
C ASP A 63 -18.41 14.68 -13.91
N PRO A 64 -19.52 15.26 -14.43
CA PRO A 64 -20.78 14.53 -14.61
C PRO A 64 -20.72 13.37 -15.60
N SER A 65 -19.82 13.43 -16.59
CA SER A 65 -19.59 12.36 -17.58
C SER A 65 -19.00 11.10 -16.95
N VAL A 66 -18.40 11.24 -15.77
CA VAL A 66 -17.60 10.21 -15.11
C VAL A 66 -18.42 9.54 -14.01
N LEU A 67 -19.26 10.30 -13.30
CA LEU A 67 -20.24 9.79 -12.32
C LEU A 67 -21.21 8.76 -12.91
N GLY A 68 -21.47 8.79 -14.22
CA GLY A 68 -22.34 7.83 -14.91
C GLY A 68 -21.63 6.58 -15.42
N SER A 69 -20.29 6.56 -15.41
CA SER A 69 -19.48 5.46 -15.96
C SER A 69 -19.16 4.40 -14.90
N ALA A 70 -19.25 3.12 -15.27
CA ALA A 70 -18.69 2.05 -14.44
C ALA A 70 -17.14 2.21 -14.39
N PRO A 71 -16.48 1.99 -13.24
CA PRO A 71 -17.02 1.43 -11.99
C PRO A 71 -17.50 2.48 -10.96
N LEU A 72 -17.51 3.77 -11.28
CA LEU A 72 -17.93 4.80 -10.34
C LEU A 72 -19.41 4.68 -9.98
N ASN A 73 -20.22 4.16 -10.91
CA ASN A 73 -21.65 3.98 -10.76
C ASN A 73 -22.07 2.49 -10.64
N ALA A 74 -21.33 1.67 -9.89
CA ALA A 74 -21.73 0.30 -9.59
C ALA A 74 -22.99 0.26 -8.69
N LEU A 75 -24.13 0.66 -9.26
CA LEU A 75 -25.46 0.55 -8.69
C LEU A 75 -25.93 -0.91 -8.84
N ASN A 76 -26.54 -1.47 -7.80
CA ASN A 76 -27.93 -1.94 -7.83
C ASN A 76 -28.31 -2.50 -6.44
N ASN A 77 -29.25 -1.82 -5.77
CA ASN A 77 -29.95 -2.25 -4.55
C ASN A 77 -29.09 -2.44 -3.27
N GLY A 78 -28.74 -1.34 -2.60
CA GLY A 78 -28.47 -1.35 -1.14
C GLY A 78 -27.24 -2.12 -0.64
N GLY A 79 -26.48 -2.77 -1.52
CA GLY A 79 -25.20 -3.40 -1.20
C GLY A 79 -24.17 -2.93 -2.21
N GLY A 80 -23.24 -2.07 -1.82
CA GLY A 80 -22.22 -1.56 -2.73
C GLY A 80 -21.45 -2.71 -3.41
N VAL A 81 -20.93 -2.45 -4.60
CA VAL A 81 -20.02 -3.38 -5.26
C VAL A 81 -18.61 -3.15 -4.69
N LEU A 82 -17.97 -4.24 -4.29
CA LEU A 82 -16.53 -4.28 -4.08
C LEU A 82 -15.89 -4.34 -5.45
N VAL A 83 -15.21 -3.26 -5.85
CA VAL A 83 -14.39 -3.29 -7.06
C VAL A 83 -12.94 -3.31 -6.61
N ASP A 84 -12.25 -4.39 -6.98
CA ASP A 84 -10.80 -4.45 -6.89
C ASP A 84 -10.25 -3.37 -7.84
N ILE A 85 -9.42 -2.47 -7.32
CA ILE A 85 -8.90 -1.34 -8.11
C ILE A 85 -7.78 -1.80 -9.07
N ASP A 86 -7.58 -3.10 -9.22
CA ASP A 86 -6.69 -3.71 -10.20
C ASP A 86 -7.27 -3.71 -11.62
N THR A 87 -8.61 -3.61 -11.74
CA THR A 87 -9.29 -3.46 -13.02
C THR A 87 -9.23 -2.00 -13.43
N GLU A 88 -8.41 -1.71 -14.44
CA GLU A 88 -8.25 -0.42 -15.13
C GLU A 88 -9.54 0.44 -15.10
N THR A 89 -9.66 1.24 -14.05
CA THR A 89 -10.93 1.88 -13.70
C THR A 89 -11.17 3.08 -14.62
N ALA A 90 -12.41 3.60 -14.63
CA ALA A 90 -12.79 4.85 -15.28
C ALA A 90 -11.81 6.01 -15.02
N LEU A 91 -11.00 5.98 -13.96
CA LEU A 91 -9.98 6.98 -13.65
C LEU A 91 -8.83 7.00 -14.65
N THR A 92 -8.35 5.83 -15.08
CA THR A 92 -7.27 5.73 -16.07
C THR A 92 -7.81 5.99 -17.47
N VAL A 93 -9.01 5.48 -17.76
CA VAL A 93 -9.68 5.66 -19.06
C VAL A 93 -10.09 7.11 -19.30
N ASN A 94 -10.58 7.82 -18.28
CA ASN A 94 -10.92 9.24 -18.39
C ASN A 94 -9.74 10.18 -18.05
N GLY A 95 -8.53 9.64 -17.82
CA GLY A 95 -7.30 10.43 -17.69
C GLY A 95 -7.07 11.12 -16.35
N TYR A 96 -7.88 10.86 -15.32
CA TYR A 96 -7.67 11.33 -13.94
C TYR A 96 -6.45 10.68 -13.28
N LEU A 97 -6.06 9.51 -13.78
CA LEU A 97 -4.89 8.79 -13.31
C LEU A 97 -4.08 8.29 -14.52
N LYS A 98 -2.77 8.51 -14.52
CA LYS A 98 -1.91 8.08 -15.62
C LYS A 98 -1.78 6.54 -15.69
N THR A 99 -1.68 5.91 -14.54
CA THR A 99 -1.58 4.47 -14.35
C THR A 99 -1.97 4.16 -12.91
N PHE A 100 -2.65 3.04 -12.69
CA PHE A 100 -2.98 2.63 -11.33
C PHE A 100 -1.72 2.22 -10.53
N PRO A 101 -1.53 2.71 -9.28
CA PRO A 101 -0.38 2.32 -8.48
C PRO A 101 -0.34 0.84 -8.17
N ILE A 102 0.83 0.22 -8.36
CA ILE A 102 1.06 -1.19 -8.04
C ILE A 102 1.38 -1.33 -6.54
N PRO A 103 0.64 -2.18 -5.80
CA PRO A 103 0.88 -2.39 -4.38
C PRO A 103 2.25 -3.04 -4.13
N PRO A 104 2.89 -2.74 -2.98
CA PRO A 104 4.14 -3.39 -2.59
C PRO A 104 3.95 -4.86 -2.21
N SER A 105 5.03 -5.65 -2.30
CA SER A 105 5.02 -7.09 -2.01
C SER A 105 4.44 -7.41 -0.62
N GLY A 106 3.43 -8.27 -0.57
CA GLY A 106 2.72 -8.67 0.66
C GLY A 106 1.29 -8.13 0.76
N ILE A 107 0.87 -7.29 -0.19
CA ILE A 107 -0.52 -6.83 -0.37
C ILE A 107 -0.96 -7.29 -1.76
N THR A 108 -2.12 -7.92 -1.85
CA THR A 108 -2.61 -8.49 -3.12
C THR A 108 -3.32 -7.48 -3.99
N GLN A 109 -4.01 -6.48 -3.42
CA GLN A 109 -4.69 -5.40 -4.16
C GLN A 109 -5.13 -4.23 -3.27
N TYR A 110 -5.38 -3.07 -3.89
CA TYR A 110 -6.17 -1.98 -3.31
C TYR A 110 -7.65 -2.20 -3.61
N ASN A 111 -8.53 -1.73 -2.72
CA ASN A 111 -9.96 -1.98 -2.80
C ASN A 111 -10.75 -0.67 -2.77
N TYR A 112 -11.87 -0.65 -3.49
CA TYR A 112 -12.74 0.50 -3.64
C TYR A 112 -14.22 0.13 -3.56
N ARG A 113 -15.00 1.06 -3.01
CA ARG A 113 -16.46 0.99 -3.02
C ARG A 113 -17.02 2.41 -3.11
N SER A 114 -17.98 2.63 -4.01
CA SER A 114 -18.76 3.86 -4.10
C SER A 114 -20.21 3.66 -3.66
N ASN A 115 -20.84 4.77 -3.32
CA ASN A 115 -22.28 4.89 -3.18
C ASN A 115 -22.73 6.19 -3.84
N TYR A 116 -23.80 6.12 -4.61
CA TYR A 116 -24.51 7.29 -5.08
C TYR A 116 -25.96 7.17 -4.63
N SER A 117 -26.38 8.06 -3.73
CA SER A 117 -27.72 8.05 -3.15
C SER A 117 -28.21 9.47 -2.97
N ASN A 118 -29.48 9.73 -3.31
CA ASN A 118 -30.11 11.04 -3.18
C ASN A 118 -29.33 12.21 -3.81
N GLY A 119 -28.63 11.95 -4.92
CA GLY A 119 -27.83 12.97 -5.62
C GLY A 119 -26.44 13.21 -5.02
N ILE A 120 -26.07 12.50 -3.96
CA ILE A 120 -24.80 12.63 -3.25
C ILE A 120 -23.91 11.43 -3.57
N PHE A 121 -22.68 11.70 -3.98
CA PHE A 121 -21.65 10.69 -4.16
C PHE A 121 -20.80 10.54 -2.90
N GLY A 122 -20.51 9.30 -2.53
CA GLY A 122 -19.59 8.94 -1.46
C GLY A 122 -18.76 7.72 -1.83
N TYR A 123 -17.57 7.61 -1.25
CA TYR A 123 -16.71 6.46 -1.49
C TYR A 123 -15.83 6.11 -0.29
N VAL A 124 -15.35 4.87 -0.31
CA VAL A 124 -14.34 4.37 0.61
C VAL A 124 -13.26 3.61 -0.17
N LEU A 125 -11.99 3.88 0.15
CA LEU A 125 -10.82 3.18 -0.38
C LEU A 125 -10.03 2.56 0.76
N TRP A 126 -9.48 1.36 0.55
CA TRP A 126 -8.64 0.74 1.56
C TRP A 126 -7.56 -0.19 1.01
N GLY A 127 -6.48 -0.31 1.79
CA GLY A 127 -5.37 -1.23 1.53
C GLY A 127 -4.81 -1.77 2.83
N THR A 128 -4.48 -3.06 2.86
CA THR A 128 -3.89 -3.70 4.04
C THR A 128 -2.47 -3.22 4.29
N LEU A 129 -2.04 -3.19 5.55
CA LEU A 129 -0.68 -2.82 5.94
C LEU A 129 0.14 -4.09 6.24
N SER A 130 1.43 -4.02 5.91
CA SER A 130 2.41 -5.08 6.11
C SER A 130 2.82 -5.24 7.57
N THR A 131 2.77 -4.17 8.37
CA THR A 131 2.93 -4.28 9.82
C THR A 131 1.64 -4.86 10.41
N LYS A 132 1.68 -6.11 10.89
CA LYS A 132 0.52 -6.78 11.49
C LYS A 132 0.66 -7.08 12.97
N THR A 133 -0.45 -6.94 13.70
CA THR A 133 -0.67 -7.59 15.01
C THR A 133 -2.14 -8.00 15.29
N GLY A 134 -3.00 -8.24 14.28
CA GLY A 134 -4.36 -8.74 14.60
C GLY A 134 -5.20 -9.32 13.45
N ALA A 135 -6.19 -10.15 13.84
CA ALA A 135 -7.11 -10.84 12.93
C ALA A 135 -8.06 -9.89 12.18
N ASN A 136 -8.30 -8.69 12.69
CA ASN A 136 -9.16 -7.69 12.07
C ASN A 136 -8.48 -6.31 12.23
N ASN A 137 -8.29 -5.55 11.14
CA ASN A 137 -8.15 -4.07 11.10
C ASN A 137 -6.79 -3.42 10.73
N ASP A 138 -5.76 -4.14 10.32
CA ASP A 138 -4.50 -3.50 9.88
C ASP A 138 -4.60 -3.02 8.41
N CYS A 139 -5.28 -1.91 8.18
CA CYS A 139 -5.37 -1.21 6.89
C CYS A 139 -5.39 0.30 7.04
N TRP A 140 -5.00 0.96 5.96
CA TRP A 140 -5.32 2.35 5.74
C TRP A 140 -6.67 2.47 5.02
N VAL A 141 -7.54 3.33 5.52
CA VAL A 141 -8.87 3.57 4.95
C VAL A 141 -9.07 5.07 4.74
N ILE A 142 -9.58 5.45 3.58
CA ILE A 142 -10.00 6.82 3.24
C ILE A 142 -11.50 6.79 2.95
N ASN A 143 -12.26 7.69 3.56
CA ASN A 143 -13.73 7.70 3.50
C ASN A 143 -14.26 9.14 3.45
N THR A 144 -15.19 9.41 2.55
CA THR A 144 -15.79 10.75 2.39
C THR A 144 -17.00 11.02 3.31
N GLY A 145 -17.33 10.10 4.21
CA GLY A 145 -18.32 10.30 5.29
C GLY A 145 -19.78 10.04 4.93
N ASN A 146 -20.10 9.77 3.65
CA ASN A 146 -21.48 9.77 3.16
C ASN A 146 -22.18 8.41 3.03
N ALA A 147 -21.59 7.26 3.43
CA ALA A 147 -22.33 5.98 3.44
C ALA A 147 -21.70 4.79 4.20
N PHE A 148 -20.51 4.89 4.80
CA PHE A 148 -19.82 3.69 5.30
C PHE A 148 -19.17 3.92 6.67
N GLN A 149 -19.53 3.14 7.69
CA GLN A 149 -18.76 3.04 8.94
C GLN A 149 -17.73 1.92 8.77
N SER A 150 -16.51 2.26 8.35
CA SER A 150 -15.44 1.27 8.23
C SER A 150 -14.82 0.97 9.60
N ASN A 151 -15.29 -0.08 10.27
CA ASN A 151 -14.57 -0.70 11.39
C ASN A 151 -13.41 -1.55 10.85
N GLY A 152 -12.41 -0.88 10.25
CA GLY A 152 -11.28 -1.53 9.59
C GLY A 152 -11.61 -2.11 8.20
N CYS A 153 -10.73 -3.00 7.72
CA CYS A 153 -10.72 -3.49 6.33
C CYS A 153 -11.82 -4.52 6.05
N LEU A 154 -12.32 -5.18 7.10
CA LEU A 154 -13.33 -6.23 7.00
C LEU A 154 -14.74 -5.67 6.92
N ALA A 155 -15.02 -4.53 7.56
CA ALA A 155 -16.30 -3.83 7.41
C ALA A 155 -16.48 -3.24 5.99
N ALA A 156 -15.37 -3.07 5.26
CA ALA A 156 -15.42 -2.69 3.85
C ALA A 156 -15.77 -3.88 2.94
N ASP A 157 -15.47 -5.12 3.37
CA ASP A 157 -15.66 -6.41 2.67
C ASP A 157 -17.03 -7.07 2.97
N THR A 158 -17.52 -7.06 4.22
CA THR A 158 -18.78 -7.75 4.56
C THR A 158 -20.02 -6.88 4.32
N THR A 159 -20.67 -7.12 3.17
CA THR A 159 -22.12 -7.03 2.88
C THR A 159 -22.99 -6.06 3.72
N GLY A 160 -23.49 -5.01 3.06
CA GLY A 160 -24.86 -4.52 3.28
C GLY A 160 -25.15 -3.78 4.60
N VAL A 161 -24.42 -2.71 4.91
CA VAL A 161 -24.92 -1.73 5.89
C VAL A 161 -26.06 -0.94 5.24
N THR A 162 -27.29 -1.38 5.49
CA THR A 162 -28.50 -0.57 5.28
C THR A 162 -28.46 0.64 6.20
N LEU A 163 -28.56 1.84 5.62
CA LEU A 163 -28.76 3.10 6.33
C LEU A 163 -30.11 3.08 7.07
N PRO A 164 -30.25 3.68 8.28
CA PRO A 164 -31.57 4.06 8.78
C PRO A 164 -32.20 5.16 7.92
#